data_AF-A0A0F8X9Y4-F1
#
_entry.id   AF-A0A0F8X9Y4-F1
#
_cell.length_a   1.000
_cell.length_b   1.000
_cell.length_c   1.000
_cell.angle_alpha   90.00
_cell.angle_beta   90.00
_cell.angle_gamma   90.00
#
_symmetry.space_group_name_H-M   'P 1'
#
loop_
_entity.id
_entity.type
_entity.pdbx_description
1 polymer ?
#
loop_
_entity_poly.entity_id
_entity_poly.type
_entity_poly.pdbx_seq_one_letter_code
_entity_poly.pdbx_strand_id
1 'polypeptide(L)'
;MRVSVSSPSLAMSGYEDSKRTPWMSFDSNPADVIENNMLTWGYRTWGLVIYRCTYKSDADWEEFMSRLLYQVRSTLEVYDGLDMLDSFRPTVMGDKTRFDGATPGYYPGLFQRVGVCRV
;
A
#
# COMPACT_ATOMS: atom_id res chain seq x y z
N MET A 1 1.73 0.41 -40.23
CA MET A 1 0.79 0.94 -39.22
C MET A 1 1.58 1.11 -37.93
N ARG A 2 2.08 2.32 -37.63
CA ARG A 2 2.79 2.60 -36.37
C ARG A 2 1.75 3.13 -35.39
N VAL A 3 1.52 2.38 -34.31
CA VAL A 3 0.70 2.84 -33.19
C VAL A 3 1.53 3.87 -32.45
N SER A 4 1.16 5.14 -32.61
CA SER A 4 1.66 6.21 -31.75
C SER A 4 1.16 5.93 -30.34
N VAL A 5 2.04 5.43 -29.48
CA VAL A 5 1.77 5.39 -28.05
C VAL A 5 1.87 6.83 -27.57
N SER A 6 0.71 7.48 -27.43
CA SER A 6 0.63 8.79 -26.80
C SER A 6 1.11 8.62 -25.36
N SER A 7 2.34 9.08 -25.08
CA SER A 7 2.81 9.27 -23.72
C SER A 7 1.79 10.16 -22.99
N PRO A 8 1.29 9.78 -21.81
CA PRO A 8 0.52 10.71 -21.00
C PRO A 8 1.46 11.88 -20.69
N SER A 9 1.08 13.04 -21.18
CA SER A 9 1.75 14.30 -20.94
C SER A 9 1.94 14.50 -19.44
N LEU A 10 3.17 14.71 -19.01
CA LEU A 10 3.52 15.43 -17.79
C LEU A 10 2.89 16.83 -17.89
N ALA A 11 1.63 16.96 -17.51
CA ALA A 11 0.92 18.23 -17.48
C ALA A 11 0.15 18.33 -16.17
N MET A 12 0.48 19.40 -15.44
CA MET A 12 -0.27 19.99 -14.32
C MET A 12 -0.09 19.35 -12.94
N SER A 13 1.08 19.58 -12.35
CA SER A 13 1.22 19.76 -10.90
C SER A 13 0.43 21.02 -10.49
N GLY A 14 -0.87 20.86 -10.31
CA GLY A 14 -1.77 21.85 -9.76
C GLY A 14 -2.86 21.12 -9.01
N TYR A 15 -2.80 21.17 -7.68
CA TYR A 15 -3.81 20.76 -6.70
C TYR A 15 -5.09 20.14 -7.30
N GLU A 16 -5.02 18.89 -7.77
CA GLU A 16 -6.24 18.18 -8.15
C GLU A 16 -6.99 17.84 -6.87
N ASP A 17 -8.29 18.11 -6.84
CA ASP A 17 -9.15 17.67 -5.75
C ASP A 17 -9.36 16.15 -5.84
N SER A 18 -9.51 15.53 -4.68
CA SER A 18 -9.83 14.11 -4.58
C SER A 18 -11.16 13.82 -5.26
N LYS A 19 -11.20 12.78 -6.11
CA LYS A 19 -12.45 12.37 -6.78
C LYS A 19 -13.46 11.74 -5.81
N ARG A 20 -12.96 11.18 -4.70
CA ARG A 20 -13.72 10.54 -3.61
C ARG A 20 -14.20 11.56 -2.59
N THR A 21 -13.35 12.53 -2.26
CA THR A 21 -13.62 13.57 -1.25
C THR A 21 -13.30 14.97 -1.79
N PRO A 22 -14.22 15.62 -2.54
CA PRO A 22 -13.92 16.86 -3.28
C PRO A 22 -13.53 18.09 -2.45
N TRP A 23 -13.64 18.03 -1.12
CA TRP A 23 -13.18 19.07 -0.20
C TRP A 23 -11.71 18.91 0.22
N MET A 24 -11.01 17.90 -0.31
CA MET A 24 -9.65 17.54 0.05
C MET A 24 -8.81 17.36 -1.22
N SER A 25 -7.52 17.69 -1.17
CA SER A 25 -6.62 17.45 -2.30
C SER A 25 -6.42 15.95 -2.55
N PHE A 26 -6.20 15.59 -3.81
CA PHE A 26 -5.86 14.26 -4.28
C PHE A 26 -4.74 13.62 -3.43
N ASP A 27 -3.64 14.34 -3.23
CA ASP A 27 -2.47 13.85 -2.47
C ASP A 27 -2.78 13.55 -0.99
N SER A 28 -3.88 14.11 -0.47
CA SER A 28 -4.32 13.90 0.92
C SER A 28 -5.32 12.75 1.06
N ASN A 29 -5.82 12.19 -0.05
CA ASN A 29 -6.69 11.02 -0.05
C ASN A 29 -5.87 9.76 -0.39
N PRO A 30 -5.57 8.88 0.59
CA PRO A 30 -4.77 7.69 0.35
C PRO A 30 -5.37 6.74 -0.70
N ALA A 31 -6.71 6.66 -0.79
CA ALA A 31 -7.38 5.79 -1.75
C ALA A 31 -7.14 6.25 -3.19
N ASP A 32 -7.25 7.56 -3.45
CA ASP A 32 -6.94 8.13 -4.75
C ASP A 32 -5.46 7.92 -5.14
N VAL A 33 -4.55 8.13 -4.19
CA VAL A 33 -3.11 7.93 -4.41
C VAL A 33 -2.80 6.46 -4.72
N ILE A 34 -3.37 5.52 -3.97
CA ILE A 34 -3.17 4.09 -4.20
C ILE A 34 -3.72 3.69 -5.57
N GLU A 35 -4.94 4.12 -5.93
CA GLU A 35 -5.55 3.78 -7.21
C GLU A 35 -4.76 4.34 -8.37
N ASN A 36 -4.32 5.60 -8.29
CA ASN A 36 -3.49 6.21 -9.33
C ASN A 36 -2.15 5.47 -9.50
N ASN A 37 -1.52 5.04 -8.39
CA ASN A 37 -0.33 4.21 -8.45
C ASN A 37 -0.62 2.86 -9.12
N MET A 38 -1.72 2.18 -8.76
CA MET A 38 -2.11 0.94 -9.43
C MET A 38 -2.28 1.13 -10.93
N LEU A 39 -2.99 2.18 -11.36
CA LEU A 39 -3.22 2.49 -12.77
C LEU A 39 -1.93 2.82 -13.51
N THR A 40 -1.09 3.69 -12.93
CA THR A 40 0.19 4.14 -13.51
C THR A 40 1.13 2.97 -13.79
N TRP A 41 1.16 1.98 -12.88
CA TRP A 41 2.05 0.83 -12.97
C TRP A 41 1.37 -0.43 -13.53
N GLY A 42 0.09 -0.35 -13.91
CA GLY A 42 -0.67 -1.47 -14.48
C GLY A 42 -0.96 -2.62 -13.50
N TYR A 43 -0.99 -2.33 -12.20
CA TYR A 43 -1.33 -3.31 -11.17
C TYR A 43 -2.85 -3.41 -10.97
N ARG A 44 -3.32 -4.61 -10.62
CA ARG A 44 -4.74 -4.89 -10.33
C ARG A 44 -5.04 -5.07 -8.84
N THR A 45 -3.99 -5.15 -8.03
CA THR A 45 -4.06 -5.41 -6.60
C THR A 45 -3.05 -4.52 -5.89
N TRP A 46 -3.37 -4.12 -4.67
CA TRP A 46 -2.49 -3.36 -3.80
C TRP A 46 -2.42 -4.02 -2.43
N GLY A 47 -1.40 -3.69 -1.65
CA GLY A 47 -1.26 -4.25 -0.32
C GLY A 47 0.06 -3.87 0.32
N LEU A 48 0.20 -4.25 1.58
CA LEU A 48 1.43 -4.04 2.35
C LEU A 48 2.30 -5.30 2.28
N VAL A 49 3.61 -5.11 2.22
CA VAL A 49 4.58 -6.18 2.48
C VAL A 49 4.88 -6.19 3.97
N ILE A 50 4.47 -7.26 4.65
CA ILE A 50 4.57 -7.40 6.10
C ILE A 50 5.59 -8.49 6.40
N TYR A 51 6.64 -8.16 7.15
CA TYR A 51 7.63 -9.13 7.60
C TYR A 51 7.26 -9.63 8.98
N ARG A 52 6.98 -10.94 9.10
CA ARG A 52 6.78 -11.57 10.41
C ARG A 52 8.16 -11.90 10.99
N CYS A 53 8.56 -11.17 12.03
CA CYS A 53 9.86 -11.38 12.69
C CYS A 53 9.75 -12.09 14.04
N THR A 54 8.52 -12.29 14.54
CA THR A 54 8.25 -12.96 15.81
C THR A 54 7.34 -14.17 15.60
N TYR A 55 7.81 -15.32 16.06
CA TYR A 55 7.15 -16.62 15.91
C TYR A 55 6.78 -17.24 17.26
N LYS A 56 6.79 -16.44 18.32
CA LYS A 56 6.56 -16.90 19.70
C LYS A 56 5.10 -17.25 19.97
N SER A 57 4.17 -16.60 19.26
CA SER A 57 2.73 -16.76 19.41
C SER A 57 2.06 -16.53 18.07
N ASP A 58 1.28 -17.50 17.60
CA ASP A 58 0.37 -17.29 16.46
C ASP A 58 -0.84 -16.45 16.88
N ALA A 59 -1.27 -16.51 18.13
CA ALA A 59 -2.39 -15.71 18.63
C ALA A 59 -2.07 -14.20 18.56
N ASP A 60 -0.88 -13.79 18.98
CA ASP A 60 -0.45 -12.40 18.93
C ASP A 60 -0.33 -11.91 17.47
N TRP A 61 0.06 -12.82 16.58
CA TRP A 61 0.13 -12.55 15.15
C TRP A 61 -1.26 -12.35 14.53
N GLU A 62 -2.21 -13.22 14.86
CA GLU A 62 -3.60 -13.07 14.42
C GLU A 62 -4.25 -11.81 14.98
N GLU A 63 -3.97 -11.44 16.23
CA GLU A 63 -4.43 -10.19 16.83
C GLU A 63 -3.85 -8.97 16.10
N PHE A 64 -2.55 -9.01 15.76
CA PHE A 64 -1.92 -7.98 14.95
C PHE A 64 -2.58 -7.85 13.57
N MET A 65 -2.77 -8.97 12.86
CA MET A 65 -3.40 -8.96 11.54
C MET A 65 -4.83 -8.45 11.60
N SER A 66 -5.60 -8.84 12.62
CA SER A 66 -6.95 -8.35 12.86
C SER A 66 -6.98 -6.82 13.04
N ARG A 67 -6.10 -6.28 13.88
CA ARG A 67 -5.98 -4.83 14.09
C ARG A 67 -5.55 -4.10 12.82
N LEU A 68 -4.59 -4.64 12.07
CA LEU A 68 -4.14 -4.05 10.81
C LEU A 68 -5.29 -3.97 9.80
N LEU A 69 -6.02 -5.06 9.59
CA LEU A 69 -7.15 -5.11 8.66
C LEU A 69 -8.27 -4.14 9.08
N TYR A 70 -8.54 -4.05 10.39
CA TYR A 70 -9.48 -3.06 10.93
C TYR A 70 -9.04 -1.63 10.60
N GLN A 71 -7.76 -1.30 10.82
CA GLN A 71 -7.23 0.03 10.51
C GLN A 71 -7.31 0.35 9.02
N VAL A 72 -6.91 -0.58 8.15
CA VAL A 72 -7.01 -0.39 6.69
C VAL A 72 -8.45 -0.08 6.28
N ARG A 73 -9.42 -0.87 6.76
CA ARG A 73 -10.84 -0.63 6.48
C ARG A 73 -11.30 0.72 7.03
N SER A 74 -11.00 1.01 8.29
CA SER A 74 -11.41 2.26 8.95
C SER A 74 -10.85 3.49 8.22
N THR A 75 -9.60 3.43 7.77
CA THR A 75 -8.99 4.50 6.98
C THR A 75 -9.70 4.64 5.64
N LEU A 76 -9.89 3.55 4.90
CA LEU A 76 -10.58 3.62 3.60
C LEU A 76 -12.01 4.14 3.72
N GLU A 77 -12.73 3.82 4.79
CA GLU A 77 -14.07 4.36 5.05
C GLU A 77 -14.07 5.88 5.21
N VAL A 78 -13.09 6.45 5.92
CA VAL A 78 -12.94 7.90 6.09
C VAL A 78 -12.68 8.62 4.76
N TYR A 79 -12.03 7.96 3.82
CA TYR A 79 -11.61 8.53 2.53
C TYR A 79 -12.46 8.06 1.33
N ASP A 80 -13.64 7.49 1.60
CA ASP A 80 -14.58 6.96 0.59
C ASP A 80 -13.93 5.96 -0.40
N GLY A 81 -13.01 5.15 0.11
CA GLY A 81 -12.19 4.19 -0.64
C GLY A 81 -12.53 2.72 -0.37
N LEU A 82 -13.73 2.41 0.13
CA LEU A 82 -14.12 1.04 0.48
C LEU A 82 -14.14 0.09 -0.73
N ASP A 83 -14.35 0.63 -1.93
CA ASP A 83 -14.25 -0.10 -3.21
C ASP A 83 -12.87 -0.76 -3.41
N MET A 84 -11.82 -0.20 -2.80
CA MET A 84 -10.47 -0.70 -2.94
C MET A 84 -10.21 -1.99 -2.15
N LEU A 85 -11.04 -2.32 -1.16
CA LEU A 85 -10.86 -3.51 -0.32
C LEU A 85 -10.90 -4.81 -1.14
N ASP A 86 -11.67 -4.85 -2.22
CA ASP A 86 -11.78 -6.03 -3.09
C ASP A 86 -10.43 -6.43 -3.72
N SER A 87 -9.58 -5.43 -3.97
CA SER A 87 -8.24 -5.57 -4.56
C SER A 87 -7.11 -5.59 -3.53
N PHE A 88 -7.42 -5.48 -2.23
CA PHE A 88 -6.43 -5.50 -1.16
C PHE A 88 -5.88 -6.93 -0.95
N ARG A 89 -4.56 -7.08 -1.14
CA ARG A 89 -3.81 -8.33 -1.06
C ARG A 89 -2.47 -8.10 -0.33
N PRO A 90 -2.47 -8.04 1.01
CA PRO A 90 -1.23 -7.92 1.77
C PRO A 90 -0.37 -9.18 1.57
N THR A 91 0.94 -8.99 1.48
CA THR A 91 1.91 -10.08 1.33
C THR A 91 2.66 -10.24 2.63
N VAL A 92 2.53 -11.42 3.27
CA VAL A 92 3.28 -11.74 4.49
C VAL A 92 4.54 -12.52 4.12
N MET A 93 5.69 -11.96 4.45
CA MET A 93 7.00 -12.61 4.34
C MET A 93 7.36 -13.19 5.71
N GLY A 94 7.23 -14.51 5.85
CA GLY A 94 7.37 -15.24 7.12
C GLY A 94 8.40 -16.36 7.08
N ASP A 95 9.49 -16.19 6.33
CA ASP A 95 10.60 -17.16 6.38
C ASP A 95 11.34 -17.04 7.71
N LYS A 96 10.97 -17.92 8.65
CA LYS A 96 11.55 -17.99 9.99
C LYS A 96 13.08 -18.10 9.95
N THR A 97 13.65 -18.80 8.97
CA THR A 97 15.11 -18.96 8.87
C THR A 97 15.83 -17.66 8.55
N ARG A 98 15.13 -16.68 7.96
CA ARG A 98 15.67 -15.38 7.54
C ARG A 98 15.28 -14.23 8.47
N PHE A 99 14.14 -14.35 9.14
CA PHE A 99 13.51 -13.23 9.85
C PHE A 99 13.34 -13.44 11.36
N ASP A 100 13.58 -14.64 11.90
CA ASP A 100 13.49 -14.85 13.35
C ASP A 100 14.58 -14.06 14.09
N GLY A 101 14.15 -13.15 14.97
CA GLY A 101 15.06 -12.28 15.73
C GLY A 101 15.69 -11.13 14.93
N ALA A 102 15.23 -10.86 13.71
CA ALA A 102 15.71 -9.74 12.91
C ALA A 102 15.42 -8.39 13.61
N THR A 103 16.45 -7.58 13.81
CA THR A 103 16.32 -6.21 14.33
C THR A 103 16.43 -5.20 13.19
N PRO A 104 15.83 -3.99 13.31
CA PRO A 104 15.80 -2.99 12.23
C PRO A 104 17.17 -2.60 11.64
N GLY A 105 18.28 -2.87 12.34
CA GLY A 105 19.65 -2.57 11.87
C GLY A 105 20.33 -3.67 11.05
N TYR A 106 19.75 -4.88 10.94
CA TYR A 106 20.45 -6.03 10.38
C TYR A 106 20.42 -6.12 8.83
N TYR A 107 19.52 -5.38 8.18
CA TYR A 107 19.35 -5.45 6.71
C TYR A 107 19.31 -4.06 6.05
N PRO A 108 20.46 -3.39 5.85
CA PRO A 108 20.52 -2.12 5.11
C PRO A 108 20.05 -2.22 3.65
N GLY A 109 19.85 -3.43 3.10
CA GLY A 109 19.39 -3.66 1.71
C GLY A 109 17.93 -4.07 1.53
N LEU A 110 17.19 -4.42 2.60
CA LEU A 110 15.79 -4.89 2.46
C LEU A 110 14.81 -3.72 2.30
N PHE A 111 15.11 -2.57 2.90
CA PHE A 111 14.33 -1.34 2.78
C PHE A 111 14.52 -0.60 1.45
N GLN A 112 15.48 -1.02 0.61
CA GLN A 112 15.82 -0.30 -0.63
C GLN A 112 15.01 -0.77 -1.86
N ARG A 113 14.28 -1.90 -1.77
CA ARG A 113 13.57 -2.52 -2.91
C ARG A 113 12.05 -2.46 -2.87
N VAL A 114 11.46 -1.93 -1.80
CA VAL A 114 10.02 -1.75 -1.70
C VAL A 114 9.81 -0.26 -1.51
N GLY A 115 9.22 0.39 -2.52
CA GLY A 115 8.80 1.78 -2.44
C GLY A 115 8.06 2.02 -1.14
N VAL A 116 8.62 2.90 -0.33
CA VAL A 116 8.11 3.30 0.97
C VAL A 116 6.73 3.92 0.76
N CYS A 117 5.66 3.15 0.96
CA CYS A 117 4.41 3.72 1.42
C CYS A 117 4.58 4.00 2.91
N ARG A 118 4.99 5.23 3.20
CA ARG A 118 4.94 5.82 4.54
C ARG A 118 3.46 5.79 4.93
N VAL A 119 3.11 5.05 5.98
CA VAL A 119 1.84 5.26 6.70
C VAL A 119 2.00 6.52 7.53
#